data_AF-A0A8J8EWG6-F1
#
_entry.id   AF-A0A8J8EWG6-F1
#
_cell.length_a   1.000
_cell.length_b   1.000
_cell.length_c   1.000
_cell.angle_alpha   90.00
_cell.angle_beta   90.00
_cell.angle_gamma   90.00
#
_symmetry.space_group_name_H-M   'P 1'
#
loop_
_entity.id
_entity.type
_entity.pdbx_description
1 polymer ?
#
loop_
_entity_poly.entity_id
_entity_poly.type
_entity_poly.pdbx_seq_one_letter_code
_entity_poly.pdbx_strand_id
1 'polypeptide(L)'
;MKNLLPFLTRVPIKGDFEKVREELWAFPLVALVSSALPTLVLYLKLPLSNVLAVLALYFTIGLLHLDGLADFADGVMVKGNRERKIKAMKDLNTGIAGLFAVAMVLFLQVYSLQLVPFYAIFLAELNSKLAMLLALATKKPLGQGLGAYLMERMNSGQLLGGFIFYAILLVPVVVYEQNALVSLLGLAFGGYAIKVALDNFGGINGDCIGAIAEITRAGTLLVVAFVGAYLGG
;
A
#
# COMPACT_ATOMS: atom_id res chain seq x y z
N MET A 1 -11.14 -15.06 -0.21
CA MET A 1 -10.50 -14.07 0.69
C MET A 1 -10.15 -14.64 2.07
N LYS A 2 -10.44 -15.90 2.37
CA LYS A 2 -10.17 -16.50 3.69
C LYS A 2 -8.66 -16.60 3.98
N ASN A 3 -7.87 -16.76 2.92
CA ASN A 3 -6.43 -16.93 3.01
C ASN A 3 -5.73 -15.57 2.91
N LEU A 4 -6.23 -14.68 2.05
CA LEU A 4 -5.63 -13.37 1.84
C LEU A 4 -5.73 -12.42 3.06
N LEU A 5 -6.81 -12.51 3.84
CA LEU A 5 -6.99 -11.65 5.01
C LEU A 5 -5.90 -11.83 6.08
N PRO A 6 -5.65 -13.02 6.64
CA PRO A 6 -4.58 -13.20 7.63
C PRO A 6 -3.18 -13.02 7.05
N PHE A 7 -3.05 -13.02 5.72
CA PHE A 7 -1.80 -12.73 5.04
C PHE A 7 -1.47 -11.22 5.03
N LEU A 8 -2.46 -10.36 4.74
CA LEU A 8 -2.28 -8.90 4.66
C LEU A 8 -2.66 -8.15 5.94
N THR A 9 -3.19 -8.86 6.94
CA THR A 9 -3.66 -8.29 8.21
C THR A 9 -3.30 -9.16 9.41
N ARG A 10 -3.34 -8.59 10.61
CA ARG A 10 -3.19 -9.29 11.89
C ARG A 10 -4.53 -9.64 12.53
N VAL A 11 -5.62 -9.59 11.77
CA VAL A 11 -6.93 -10.05 12.24
C VAL A 11 -6.84 -11.56 12.49
N PRO A 12 -7.21 -12.07 13.69
CA PRO A 12 -6.97 -13.45 14.10
C PRO A 12 -7.93 -14.43 13.45
N ILE A 13 -7.84 -14.60 12.13
CA ILE A 13 -8.64 -15.51 11.31
C ILE A 13 -7.74 -16.63 10.78
N LYS A 14 -8.23 -17.87 10.78
CA LYS A 14 -7.50 -19.00 10.19
C LYS A 14 -7.53 -18.94 8.67
N GLY A 15 -6.37 -18.95 8.04
CA GLY A 15 -6.18 -19.05 6.59
C GLY A 15 -5.07 -20.03 6.24
N ASP A 16 -5.06 -20.46 4.99
CA ASP A 16 -4.03 -21.32 4.41
C ASP A 16 -3.11 -20.47 3.52
N PHE A 17 -1.89 -20.23 3.99
CA PHE A 17 -0.89 -19.41 3.30
C PHE A 17 -0.60 -19.93 1.88
N GLU A 18 -0.70 -21.25 1.66
CA GLU A 18 -0.43 -21.85 0.35
C GLU A 18 -1.52 -21.55 -0.70
N LYS A 19 -2.68 -21.08 -0.24
CA LYS A 19 -3.82 -20.76 -1.10
C LYS A 19 -4.00 -19.26 -1.31
N VAL A 20 -3.15 -18.41 -0.72
CA VAL A 20 -3.21 -16.95 -0.89
C VAL A 20 -3.09 -16.56 -2.37
N ARG A 21 -2.22 -17.25 -3.11
CA ARG A 21 -1.94 -17.01 -4.53
C ARG A 21 -3.13 -17.30 -5.47
N GLU A 22 -4.17 -17.96 -4.98
CA GLU A 22 -5.43 -18.21 -5.71
C GLU A 22 -6.47 -17.09 -5.50
N GLU A 23 -6.21 -16.18 -4.56
CA GLU A 23 -7.12 -15.12 -4.14
C GLU A 23 -6.60 -13.72 -4.46
N LEU A 24 -5.61 -13.54 -5.34
CA LEU A 24 -5.01 -12.20 -5.57
C LEU A 24 -6.02 -11.19 -6.13
N TRP A 25 -7.03 -11.65 -6.88
CA TRP A 25 -8.16 -10.81 -7.31
C TRP A 25 -8.88 -10.11 -6.16
N ALA A 26 -8.78 -10.63 -4.94
CA ALA A 26 -9.44 -10.08 -3.75
C ALA A 26 -8.59 -9.01 -3.03
N PHE A 27 -7.42 -8.61 -3.55
CA PHE A 27 -6.58 -7.58 -2.93
C PHE A 27 -7.36 -6.30 -2.57
N PRO A 28 -8.14 -5.69 -3.49
CA PRO A 28 -8.92 -4.49 -3.17
C PRO A 28 -9.92 -4.68 -2.03
N LEU A 29 -10.48 -5.88 -1.86
CA LEU A 29 -11.44 -6.17 -0.77
C LEU A 29 -10.78 -6.10 0.61
N VAL A 30 -9.46 -6.30 0.71
CA VAL A 30 -8.74 -6.14 1.98
C VAL A 30 -8.80 -4.71 2.49
N ALA A 31 -8.96 -3.71 1.61
CA ALA A 31 -9.10 -2.31 2.01
C ALA A 31 -10.30 -2.08 2.93
N LEU A 32 -11.39 -2.84 2.77
CA LEU A 32 -12.55 -2.77 3.67
C LEU A 32 -12.15 -3.11 5.11
N VAL A 33 -11.31 -4.13 5.29
CA VAL A 33 -10.91 -4.61 6.61
C VAL A 33 -9.79 -3.73 7.18
N SER A 34 -8.77 -3.41 6.39
CA SER A 34 -7.61 -2.65 6.86
C SER A 34 -7.95 -1.20 7.19
N SER A 35 -8.93 -0.59 6.53
CA SER A 35 -9.34 0.79 6.77
C SER A 35 -10.56 0.96 7.67
N ALA A 36 -11.28 -0.11 8.05
CA ALA A 36 -12.49 -0.01 8.86
C ALA A 36 -12.27 0.73 10.19
N LEU A 37 -11.32 0.26 11.00
CA LEU A 37 -11.01 0.88 12.29
C LEU A 37 -10.42 2.29 12.14
N PRO A 38 -9.45 2.55 11.24
CA PRO A 38 -8.98 3.91 10.97
C PRO A 38 -10.09 4.88 10.55
N THR A 39 -10.98 4.45 9.66
CA THR A 39 -12.12 5.27 9.18
C THR A 39 -13.07 5.60 10.31
N LEU A 40 -13.37 4.61 11.18
CA LEU A 40 -14.22 4.82 12.36
C LEU A 40 -13.60 5.82 13.34
N VAL A 41 -12.30 5.71 13.61
CA VAL A 41 -11.57 6.66 14.48
C VAL A 41 -11.67 8.09 13.95
N LEU A 42 -11.49 8.28 12.63
CA LEU A 42 -11.62 9.60 11.98
C LEU A 42 -13.07 10.11 12.01
N TYR A 43 -14.05 9.23 11.74
CA TYR A 43 -15.47 9.58 11.76
C TYR A 43 -15.95 10.06 13.14
N LEU A 44 -15.50 9.40 14.21
CA LEU A 44 -15.83 9.75 15.59
C LEU A 44 -15.12 11.03 16.09
N LYS A 45 -14.15 11.57 15.33
CA LYS A 45 -13.39 12.79 15.67
C LYS A 45 -12.77 12.74 17.07
N LEU A 46 -12.22 11.58 17.45
CA LEU A 46 -11.55 11.41 18.74
C LEU A 46 -10.36 12.39 18.87
N PRO A 47 -9.97 12.81 20.09
CA PRO A 47 -8.72 13.52 20.30
C PRO A 47 -7.56 12.72 19.70
N LEU A 48 -6.69 13.39 18.94
CA LEU A 48 -5.58 12.76 18.20
C LEU A 48 -6.04 11.73 17.14
N SER A 49 -7.25 11.86 16.59
CA SER A 49 -7.85 10.93 15.62
C SER A 49 -6.90 10.53 14.49
N ASN A 50 -6.10 11.45 13.96
CA ASN A 50 -5.22 11.16 12.83
C ASN A 50 -4.08 10.21 13.22
N VAL A 51 -3.48 10.43 14.40
CA VAL A 51 -2.44 9.54 14.93
C VAL A 51 -3.05 8.18 15.28
N LEU A 52 -4.21 8.18 15.95
CA LEU A 52 -4.92 6.96 16.31
C LEU A 52 -5.37 6.16 15.09
N ALA A 53 -5.78 6.80 14.00
CA ALA A 53 -6.16 6.16 12.74
C ALA A 53 -4.95 5.49 12.07
N VAL A 54 -3.81 6.18 12.04
CA VAL A 54 -2.55 5.61 11.52
C VAL A 54 -2.08 4.43 12.39
N LEU A 55 -2.13 4.55 13.71
CA LEU A 55 -1.83 3.43 14.62
C LEU A 55 -2.78 2.25 14.42
N ALA A 56 -4.09 2.51 14.33
CA ALA A 56 -5.10 1.49 14.07
C ALA A 56 -4.83 0.74 12.75
N LEU A 57 -4.43 1.47 11.70
CA LEU A 57 -4.08 0.89 10.42
C LEU A 57 -2.90 -0.06 10.57
N TYR A 58 -1.79 0.42 11.13
CA TYR A 58 -0.57 -0.38 11.25
C TYR A 58 -0.68 -1.54 12.24
N PHE A 59 -1.50 -1.44 13.28
CA PHE A 59 -1.86 -2.61 14.09
C PHE A 59 -2.68 -3.62 13.31
N THR A 60 -3.58 -3.15 12.44
CA THR A 60 -4.40 -4.03 11.59
C THR A 60 -3.57 -4.72 10.52
N ILE A 61 -2.59 -4.06 9.88
CA ILE A 61 -1.76 -4.66 8.82
C ILE A 61 -0.42 -5.24 9.33
N GLY A 62 -0.05 -4.99 10.58
CA GLY A 62 1.07 -5.62 11.26
C GLY A 62 2.46 -5.19 10.79
N LEU A 63 2.62 -3.93 10.41
CA LEU A 63 3.88 -3.26 10.04
C LEU A 63 4.67 -3.83 8.84
N LEU A 64 4.21 -4.93 8.22
CA LEU A 64 4.93 -5.62 7.14
C LEU A 64 5.29 -4.72 5.96
N HIS A 65 4.36 -3.85 5.55
CA HIS A 65 4.62 -2.93 4.44
C HIS A 65 5.58 -1.80 4.82
N LEU A 66 5.58 -1.38 6.09
CA LEU A 66 6.44 -0.31 6.60
C LEU A 66 7.89 -0.80 6.73
N ASP A 67 8.07 -2.05 7.14
CA ASP A 67 9.35 -2.77 7.10
C ASP A 67 9.89 -2.82 5.67
N GLY A 68 9.04 -3.26 4.72
CA GLY A 68 9.40 -3.27 3.30
C GLY A 68 9.76 -1.90 2.73
N LEU A 69 9.12 -0.82 3.20
CA LEU A 69 9.51 0.56 2.84
C LEU A 69 10.91 0.92 3.34
N ALA A 70 11.25 0.50 4.57
CA ALA A 70 12.56 0.77 5.15
C ALA A 70 13.67 0.10 4.32
N ASP A 71 13.54 -1.20 4.08
CA ASP A 71 14.48 -2.00 3.29
C ASP A 71 14.60 -1.48 1.85
N PHE A 72 13.46 -1.15 1.23
CA PHE A 72 13.41 -0.57 -0.10
C PHE A 72 14.19 0.75 -0.17
N ALA A 73 14.01 1.65 0.80
CA ALA A 73 14.68 2.93 0.82
C ALA A 73 16.20 2.79 1.05
N ASP A 74 16.62 1.90 1.95
CA ASP A 74 18.04 1.58 2.14
C ASP A 74 18.67 1.03 0.85
N GLY A 75 17.99 0.10 0.17
CA GLY A 75 18.42 -0.42 -1.12
C GLY A 75 18.50 0.65 -2.22
N VAL A 76 17.49 1.51 -2.35
CA VAL A 76 17.44 2.57 -3.37
C VAL A 76 18.55 3.61 -3.16
N MET A 77 18.84 3.98 -1.91
CA MET A 77 19.82 5.04 -1.60
C MET A 77 21.28 4.62 -1.78
N VAL A 78 21.58 3.32 -1.84
CA VAL A 78 22.93 2.85 -2.15
C VAL A 78 23.33 3.21 -3.58
N LYS A 79 24.48 3.87 -3.74
CA LYS A 79 25.08 4.15 -5.05
C LYS A 79 25.82 2.93 -5.59
N GLY A 80 25.83 2.78 -6.91
CA GLY A 80 26.59 1.75 -7.61
C GLY A 80 25.69 0.69 -8.25
N ASN A 81 26.23 -0.52 -8.37
CA ASN A 81 25.56 -1.60 -9.08
C ASN A 81 24.34 -2.16 -8.32
N ARG A 82 23.50 -2.89 -9.05
CA ARG A 82 22.26 -3.51 -8.56
C ARG A 82 22.49 -4.50 -7.42
N GLU A 83 23.58 -5.27 -7.47
CA GLU A 83 23.91 -6.26 -6.45
C GLU A 83 24.12 -5.61 -5.07
N ARG A 84 24.82 -4.47 -5.01
CA ARG A 84 25.01 -3.71 -3.76
C ARG A 84 23.71 -3.16 -3.21
N LYS A 85 22.83 -2.66 -4.07
CA LYS A 85 21.50 -2.17 -3.70
C LYS A 85 20.63 -3.29 -3.10
N ILE A 86 20.62 -4.46 -3.74
CA ILE A 86 19.90 -5.64 -3.24
C ILE A 86 20.50 -6.14 -1.92
N LYS A 87 21.83 -6.09 -1.76
CA LYS A 87 22.50 -6.47 -0.52
C LYS A 87 22.08 -5.58 0.65
N ALA A 88 21.96 -4.27 0.44
CA ALA A 88 21.53 -3.33 1.47
C ALA A 88 20.08 -3.55 1.90
N MET A 89 19.20 -3.89 0.96
CA MET A 89 17.81 -4.26 1.26
C MET A 89 17.69 -5.56 2.09
N LYS A 90 18.76 -6.35 2.20
CA LYS A 90 18.80 -7.59 3.00
C LYS A 90 19.65 -7.44 4.27
N ASP A 91 20.10 -6.22 4.58
CA ASP A 91 20.83 -5.98 5.82
C ASP A 91 19.87 -6.19 7.01
N LEU A 92 20.37 -6.76 8.09
CA LEU A 92 19.58 -6.94 9.31
C LEU A 92 19.43 -5.62 10.08
N ASN A 93 20.29 -4.63 9.81
CA ASN A 93 20.22 -3.32 10.40
C ASN A 93 19.52 -2.35 9.45
N THR A 94 18.47 -1.69 9.93
CA THR A 94 17.84 -0.59 9.21
C THR A 94 18.80 0.59 9.13
N GLY A 95 19.03 1.09 7.91
CA GLY A 95 19.84 2.26 7.64
C GLY A 95 19.08 3.57 7.84
N ILE A 96 19.83 4.68 7.74
CA ILE A 96 19.24 6.03 7.90
C ILE A 96 18.24 6.36 6.80
N ALA A 97 18.37 5.77 5.60
CA ALA A 97 17.44 6.00 4.52
C ALA A 97 16.09 5.32 4.80
N GLY A 98 16.12 4.07 5.28
CA GLY A 98 14.93 3.35 5.74
C GLY A 98 14.21 4.09 6.86
N LEU A 99 14.94 4.47 7.90
CA LEU A 99 14.40 5.26 9.03
C LEU A 99 13.76 6.58 8.55
N PHE A 100 14.47 7.33 7.70
CA PHE A 100 13.97 8.59 7.18
C PHE A 100 12.71 8.41 6.33
N ALA A 101 12.69 7.41 5.44
CA ALA A 101 11.54 7.13 4.58
C ALA A 101 10.29 6.78 5.39
N VAL A 102 10.43 5.90 6.40
CA VAL A 102 9.35 5.55 7.32
C VAL A 102 8.84 6.78 8.05
N ALA A 103 9.73 7.57 8.64
CA ALA A 103 9.35 8.79 9.36
C ALA A 103 8.57 9.77 8.46
N MET A 104 9.06 10.02 7.24
CA MET A 104 8.41 10.94 6.31
C MET A 104 7.05 10.43 5.83
N VAL A 105 6.92 9.13 5.54
CA VAL A 105 5.64 8.53 5.14
C VAL A 105 4.62 8.62 6.28
N LEU A 106 5.01 8.35 7.53
CA LEU A 106 4.11 8.48 8.67
C LEU A 106 3.68 9.93 8.90
N PHE A 107 4.61 10.88 8.82
CA PHE A 107 4.26 12.31 8.93
C PHE A 107 3.32 12.74 7.81
N LEU A 108 3.60 12.39 6.55
CA LEU A 108 2.73 12.72 5.42
C LEU A 108 1.32 12.16 5.62
N GLN A 109 1.18 10.93 6.11
CA GLN A 109 -0.15 10.37 6.39
C GLN A 109 -0.87 11.16 7.50
N VAL A 110 -0.23 11.37 8.66
CA VAL A 110 -0.86 12.07 9.80
C VAL A 110 -1.25 13.51 9.45
N TYR A 111 -0.39 14.24 8.75
CA TYR A 111 -0.66 15.62 8.33
C TYR A 111 -1.74 15.68 7.24
N SER A 112 -1.67 14.80 6.22
CA SER A 112 -2.69 14.79 5.17
C SER A 112 -4.08 14.48 5.73
N LEU A 113 -4.18 13.61 6.75
CA LEU A 113 -5.44 13.28 7.43
C LEU A 113 -6.13 14.49 8.08
N GLN A 114 -5.43 15.61 8.32
CA GLN A 114 -6.03 16.85 8.83
C GLN A 114 -6.84 17.59 7.77
N LEU A 115 -6.54 17.35 6.49
CA LEU A 115 -7.01 18.13 5.34
C LEU A 115 -7.98 17.35 4.45
N VAL A 116 -8.36 16.14 4.85
CA VAL A 116 -9.16 15.21 4.02
C VAL A 116 -10.37 14.69 4.78
N PRO A 117 -11.43 14.29 4.06
CA PRO A 117 -12.59 13.64 4.69
C PRO A 117 -12.21 12.28 5.30
N PHE A 118 -12.98 11.84 6.29
CA PHE A 118 -12.71 10.60 7.04
C PHE A 118 -12.60 9.34 6.16
N TYR A 119 -13.28 9.30 5.02
CA TYR A 119 -13.23 8.17 4.08
C TYR A 119 -11.97 8.17 3.18
N ALA A 120 -11.14 9.22 3.19
CA ALA A 120 -9.94 9.28 2.36
C ALA A 120 -8.93 8.18 2.70
N ILE A 121 -8.89 7.70 3.95
CA ILE A 121 -8.05 6.57 4.34
C ILE A 121 -8.50 5.26 3.71
N PHE A 122 -9.81 5.08 3.49
CA PHE A 122 -10.34 3.94 2.74
C PHE A 122 -9.89 3.99 1.27
N LEU A 123 -9.99 5.15 0.62
CA LEU A 123 -9.50 5.33 -0.75
C LEU A 123 -7.98 5.09 -0.86
N ALA A 124 -7.21 5.56 0.11
CA ALA A 124 -5.78 5.33 0.18
C ALA A 124 -5.43 3.85 0.34
N GLU A 125 -6.15 3.12 1.19
CA GLU A 125 -5.99 1.67 1.29
C GLU A 125 -6.42 0.94 0.02
N LEU A 126 -7.54 1.34 -0.59
CA LEU A 126 -8.04 0.76 -1.84
C LEU A 126 -7.00 0.87 -2.96
N ASN A 127 -6.40 2.06 -3.12
CA ASN A 127 -5.33 2.30 -4.08
C ASN A 127 -4.05 1.54 -3.72
N SER A 128 -3.69 1.48 -2.44
CA SER A 128 -2.55 0.70 -1.94
C SER A 128 -2.66 -0.77 -2.36
N LYS A 129 -3.83 -1.40 -2.17
CA LYS A 129 -4.04 -2.80 -2.58
C LYS A 129 -4.04 -2.99 -4.09
N LEU A 130 -4.61 -2.06 -4.85
CA LEU A 130 -4.54 -2.13 -6.31
C LEU A 130 -3.09 -1.99 -6.79
N ALA A 131 -2.30 -1.08 -6.23
CA ALA A 131 -0.89 -0.90 -6.60
C ALA A 131 -0.04 -2.14 -6.29
N MET A 132 -0.29 -2.81 -5.16
CA MET A 132 0.33 -4.11 -4.87
C MET A 132 -0.04 -5.16 -5.93
N LEU A 133 -1.30 -5.21 -6.36
CA LEU A 133 -1.75 -6.11 -7.41
C LEU A 133 -1.08 -5.82 -8.76
N LEU A 134 -0.92 -4.54 -9.11
CA LEU A 134 -0.20 -4.09 -10.30
C LEU A 134 1.29 -4.44 -10.23
N ALA A 135 1.91 -4.33 -9.05
CA ALA A 135 3.29 -4.75 -8.83
C ALA A 135 3.47 -6.25 -9.11
N LEU A 136 2.55 -7.09 -8.62
CA LEU A 136 2.52 -8.52 -8.91
C LEU A 136 2.27 -8.81 -10.40
N ALA A 137 1.45 -8.01 -11.07
CA ALA A 137 1.17 -8.14 -12.50
C ALA A 137 2.38 -7.86 -13.40
N THR A 138 3.45 -7.24 -12.88
CA THR A 138 4.71 -7.07 -13.63
C THR A 138 5.40 -8.40 -13.96
N LYS A 139 5.14 -9.46 -13.18
CA LYS A 139 5.76 -10.79 -13.32
C LYS A 139 7.29 -10.77 -13.42
N LYS A 140 7.94 -9.84 -12.71
CA LYS A 140 9.40 -9.72 -12.64
C LYS A 140 9.86 -9.98 -11.20
N PRO A 141 9.98 -11.24 -10.75
CA PRO A 141 10.38 -11.53 -9.38
C PRO A 141 11.84 -11.14 -9.14
N LEU A 142 12.11 -10.57 -7.96
CA LEU A 142 13.47 -10.38 -7.46
C LEU A 142 13.84 -11.54 -6.53
N GLY A 143 14.58 -12.51 -7.08
CA GLY A 143 14.97 -13.72 -6.35
C GLY A 143 13.79 -14.64 -6.04
N GLN A 144 14.03 -15.61 -5.15
CA GLN A 144 12.99 -16.49 -4.62
C GLN A 144 12.35 -15.87 -3.37
N GLY A 145 11.08 -16.17 -3.14
CA GLY A 145 10.38 -15.73 -1.94
C GLY A 145 8.92 -15.39 -2.20
N LEU A 146 8.30 -14.71 -1.24
CA LEU A 146 6.87 -14.49 -1.21
C LEU A 146 6.34 -13.70 -2.42
N GLY A 147 7.06 -12.67 -2.85
CA GLY A 147 6.72 -11.92 -4.07
C GLY A 147 6.71 -12.82 -5.31
N ALA A 148 7.74 -13.66 -5.49
CA ALA A 148 7.83 -14.60 -6.60
C ALA A 148 6.70 -15.64 -6.55
N TYR A 149 6.41 -16.16 -5.36
CA TYR A 149 5.34 -17.13 -5.11
C TYR A 149 3.96 -16.61 -5.52
N LEU A 150 3.64 -15.35 -5.18
CA LEU A 150 2.38 -14.73 -5.58
C LEU A 150 2.35 -14.42 -7.10
N MET A 151 3.47 -13.94 -7.66
CA MET A 151 3.57 -13.63 -9.10
C MET A 151 3.37 -14.86 -10.00
N GLU A 152 3.75 -16.05 -9.54
CA GLU A 152 3.60 -17.31 -10.28
C GLU A 152 2.14 -17.57 -10.70
N ARG A 153 1.18 -17.30 -9.81
CA ARG A 153 -0.25 -17.48 -10.10
C ARG A 153 -0.93 -16.24 -10.66
N MET A 154 -0.26 -15.09 -10.67
CA MET A 154 -0.82 -13.86 -11.24
C MET A 154 -1.16 -14.07 -12.72
N ASN A 155 -2.37 -13.69 -13.12
CA ASN A 155 -2.84 -13.83 -14.50
C ASN A 155 -3.91 -12.77 -14.79
N SER A 156 -4.32 -12.65 -16.05
CA SER A 156 -5.30 -11.65 -16.50
C SER A 156 -6.66 -11.78 -15.80
N GLY A 157 -7.09 -13.00 -15.45
CA GLY A 157 -8.32 -13.21 -14.70
C GLY A 157 -8.23 -12.68 -13.27
N GLN A 158 -7.10 -12.91 -12.59
CA GLN A 158 -6.88 -12.34 -11.26
C GLN A 158 -6.80 -10.82 -11.29
N LEU A 159 -6.11 -10.27 -12.29
CA LEU A 159 -5.99 -8.83 -12.48
C LEU A 159 -7.34 -8.18 -12.80
N LEU A 160 -8.11 -8.77 -13.72
CA LEU A 160 -9.45 -8.31 -14.07
C LEU A 160 -10.39 -8.34 -12.86
N GLY A 161 -10.38 -9.44 -12.09
CA GLY A 161 -11.14 -9.53 -10.84
C GLY A 161 -10.78 -8.42 -9.85
N GLY A 162 -9.48 -8.13 -9.71
CA GLY A 162 -9.00 -6.99 -8.93
C GLY A 162 -9.56 -5.65 -9.40
N PHE A 163 -9.50 -5.34 -10.70
CA PHE A 163 -10.07 -4.11 -11.23
C PHE A 163 -11.59 -4.03 -11.05
N ILE A 164 -12.31 -5.14 -11.19
CA ILE A 164 -13.76 -5.20 -10.95
C ILE A 164 -14.07 -4.87 -9.49
N PHE A 165 -13.43 -5.52 -8.52
CA PHE A 165 -13.67 -5.22 -7.11
C PHE A 165 -13.22 -3.82 -6.72
N TYR A 166 -12.12 -3.33 -7.29
CA TYR A 166 -11.69 -1.96 -7.13
C TYR A 166 -12.78 -0.97 -7.58
N ALA A 167 -13.34 -1.16 -8.78
CA ALA A 167 -14.42 -0.32 -9.30
C ALA A 167 -15.69 -0.41 -8.43
N ILE A 168 -16.10 -1.62 -8.03
CA ILE A 168 -17.25 -1.83 -7.13
C ILE A 168 -17.09 -1.06 -5.82
N LEU A 169 -15.87 -1.00 -5.27
CA LEU A 169 -15.59 -0.30 -4.02
C LEU A 169 -15.43 1.22 -4.19
N LEU A 170 -14.91 1.67 -5.32
CA LEU A 170 -14.69 3.09 -5.58
C LEU A 170 -15.99 3.82 -5.99
N VAL A 171 -16.82 3.22 -6.84
CA VAL A 171 -18.00 3.87 -7.42
C VAL A 171 -18.96 4.45 -6.38
N PRO A 172 -19.34 3.74 -5.29
CA PRO A 172 -20.22 4.31 -4.27
C PRO A 172 -19.65 5.56 -3.61
N VAL A 173 -18.34 5.62 -3.38
CA VAL A 173 -17.68 6.80 -2.80
C VAL A 173 -17.70 7.96 -3.78
N VAL A 174 -17.47 7.70 -5.08
CA VAL A 174 -17.54 8.72 -6.14
C VAL A 174 -18.96 9.24 -6.37
N VAL A 175 -19.98 8.37 -6.25
CA VAL A 175 -21.39 8.77 -6.34
C VAL A 175 -21.77 9.67 -5.16
N TYR A 176 -21.22 9.39 -3.97
CA TYR A 176 -21.42 10.21 -2.77
C TYR A 176 -20.64 11.53 -2.82
N GLU A 177 -19.36 11.49 -3.21
CA GLU A 177 -18.48 12.65 -3.39
C GLU A 177 -17.71 12.52 -4.71
N GLN A 178 -18.04 13.36 -5.71
CA GLN A 178 -17.40 13.31 -7.02
C GLN A 178 -15.88 13.60 -6.96
N ASN A 179 -15.46 14.44 -6.03
CA ASN A 179 -14.05 14.75 -5.80
C ASN A 179 -13.22 13.53 -5.38
N ALA A 180 -13.85 12.44 -4.91
CA ALA A 180 -13.15 11.19 -4.60
C ALA A 180 -12.40 10.59 -5.82
N LEU A 181 -12.78 10.96 -7.06
CA LEU A 181 -12.05 10.58 -8.27
C LEU A 181 -10.60 11.07 -8.29
N VAL A 182 -10.29 12.18 -7.60
CA VAL A 182 -8.90 12.67 -7.53
C VAL A 182 -7.98 11.64 -6.89
N SER A 183 -8.52 10.78 -6.00
CA SER A 183 -7.74 9.74 -5.33
C SER A 183 -7.04 8.81 -6.33
N LEU A 184 -7.57 8.64 -7.55
CA LEU A 184 -6.94 7.87 -8.63
C LEU A 184 -5.53 8.34 -8.99
N LEU A 185 -5.23 9.64 -8.86
CA LEU A 185 -3.88 10.15 -9.12
C LEU A 185 -2.85 9.60 -8.12
N GLY A 186 -3.30 9.13 -6.95
CA GLY A 186 -2.47 8.39 -6.00
C GLY A 186 -1.82 7.13 -6.58
N LEU A 187 -2.47 6.48 -7.56
CA LEU A 187 -1.91 5.30 -8.25
C LEU A 187 -0.66 5.65 -9.07
N ALA A 188 -0.47 6.92 -9.47
CA ALA A 188 0.74 7.35 -10.16
C ALA A 188 1.99 7.21 -9.26
N PHE A 189 1.84 7.42 -7.95
CA PHE A 189 2.91 7.18 -6.97
C PHE A 189 3.27 5.70 -6.89
N GLY A 190 2.27 4.81 -6.92
CA GLY A 190 2.48 3.36 -6.99
C GLY A 190 3.17 2.91 -8.27
N GLY A 191 2.71 3.42 -9.42
CA GLY A 191 3.35 3.18 -10.72
C GLY A 191 4.79 3.68 -10.77
N TYR A 192 5.07 4.85 -10.17
CA TYR A 192 6.43 5.36 -10.02
C TYR A 192 7.28 4.48 -9.10
N ALA A 193 6.76 4.05 -7.95
CA ALA A 193 7.46 3.14 -7.04
C ALA A 193 7.78 1.79 -7.71
N ILE A 194 6.85 1.23 -8.50
CA ILE A 194 7.09 0.04 -9.34
C ILE A 194 8.26 0.29 -10.30
N LYS A 195 8.25 1.42 -11.01
CA LYS A 195 9.34 1.79 -11.92
C LYS A 195 10.67 1.88 -11.18
N VAL A 196 10.72 2.59 -10.05
CA VAL A 196 11.93 2.72 -9.22
C VAL A 196 12.44 1.36 -8.77
N ALA A 197 11.56 0.44 -8.36
CA ALA A 197 11.93 -0.93 -7.98
C ALA A 197 12.58 -1.67 -9.15
N LEU A 198 11.95 -1.63 -10.34
CA LEU A 198 12.46 -2.30 -11.54
C LEU A 198 13.79 -1.70 -12.02
N ASP A 199 13.96 -0.39 -11.93
CA ASP A 199 15.18 0.31 -12.33
C ASP A 199 16.34 0.02 -11.37
N ASN A 200 16.09 -0.01 -10.06
CA ASN A 200 17.13 -0.25 -9.05
C ASN A 200 17.48 -1.73 -8.90
N PHE A 201 16.47 -2.61 -8.83
CA PHE A 201 16.63 -4.00 -8.42
C PHE A 201 16.40 -5.03 -9.52
N GLY A 202 15.76 -4.65 -10.62
CA GLY A 202 15.56 -5.53 -11.79
C GLY A 202 14.40 -6.49 -11.68
N GLY A 203 13.72 -6.44 -10.54
CA GLY A 203 12.54 -7.19 -10.21
C GLY A 203 11.94 -6.63 -8.92
N ILE A 204 10.90 -7.31 -8.44
CA ILE A 204 10.10 -6.92 -7.29
C ILE A 204 10.05 -8.12 -6.33
N ASN A 205 10.39 -7.90 -5.06
CA ASN A 205 10.19 -8.86 -3.96
C ASN A 205 9.08 -8.36 -3.01
N GLY A 206 8.94 -9.00 -1.84
CA GLY A 206 7.98 -8.59 -0.81
C GLY A 206 8.18 -7.15 -0.34
N ASP A 207 9.43 -6.75 -0.09
CA ASP A 207 9.77 -5.42 0.43
C ASP A 207 9.39 -4.33 -0.57
N CYS A 208 9.68 -4.56 -1.86
CA CYS A 208 9.23 -3.68 -2.94
C CYS A 208 7.70 -3.54 -2.97
N ILE A 209 6.95 -4.64 -2.82
CA ILE A 209 5.47 -4.61 -2.79
C ILE A 209 4.98 -3.82 -1.58
N GLY A 210 5.60 -4.00 -0.42
CA GLY A 210 5.33 -3.23 0.79
C GLY A 210 5.58 -1.73 0.60
N ALA A 211 6.74 -1.37 0.05
CA ALA A 211 7.08 0.02 -0.26
C ALA A 211 6.09 0.65 -1.25
N ILE A 212 5.72 -0.07 -2.31
CA ILE A 212 4.71 0.38 -3.28
C ILE A 212 3.36 0.63 -2.59
N ALA A 213 2.97 -0.25 -1.65
CA ALA A 213 1.75 -0.08 -0.87
C ALA A 213 1.76 1.20 -0.02
N GLU A 214 2.87 1.46 0.70
CA GLU A 214 3.04 2.64 1.56
C GLU A 214 3.12 3.94 0.75
N ILE A 215 3.91 3.95 -0.32
CA ILE A 215 4.08 5.12 -1.19
C ILE A 215 2.77 5.48 -1.88
N THR A 216 2.00 4.48 -2.33
CA THR A 216 0.67 4.71 -2.93
C THR A 216 -0.32 5.25 -1.90
N ARG A 217 -0.31 4.74 -0.67
CA ARG A 217 -1.19 5.22 0.41
C ARG A 217 -0.89 6.68 0.73
N ALA A 218 0.37 7.00 0.99
CA ALA A 218 0.81 8.37 1.28
C ALA A 218 0.52 9.32 0.11
N GLY A 219 0.81 8.90 -1.13
CA GLY A 219 0.52 9.67 -2.33
C GLY A 219 -0.98 9.93 -2.54
N THR A 220 -1.83 8.93 -2.27
CA THR A 220 -3.28 9.10 -2.34
C THR A 220 -3.77 10.14 -1.33
N LEU A 221 -3.35 10.02 -0.07
CA LEU A 221 -3.74 11.00 0.96
C LEU A 221 -3.23 12.41 0.64
N LEU A 222 -1.99 12.54 0.14
CA LEU A 222 -1.40 13.81 -0.25
C LEU A 222 -2.18 14.48 -1.39
N VAL A 223 -2.55 13.72 -2.43
CA VAL A 223 -3.35 14.24 -3.55
C VAL A 223 -4.72 14.71 -3.08
N VAL A 224 -5.41 13.90 -2.28
CA VAL A 224 -6.75 14.26 -1.77
C VAL A 224 -6.65 15.47 -0.85
N ALA A 225 -5.60 15.58 -0.03
CA ALA A 225 -5.35 16.73 0.83
C ALA A 225 -5.08 18.00 0.01
N PHE A 226 -4.26 17.90 -1.04
CA PHE A 226 -3.98 19.03 -1.92
C PHE A 226 -5.25 19.54 -2.62
N VAL A 227 -6.05 18.64 -3.17
CA VAL A 227 -7.32 19.04 -3.81
C VAL A 227 -8.33 19.56 -2.80
N GLY A 228 -8.46 18.92 -1.63
CA GLY A 228 -9.33 19.42 -0.57
C GLY A 228 -8.97 20.82 -0.08
N ALA A 229 -7.66 21.11 0.04
CA ALA A 229 -7.18 22.41 0.53
C ALA A 229 -7.25 23.54 -0.53
N TYR A 230 -7.08 23.23 -1.81
CA TYR A 230 -6.94 24.25 -2.87
C TYR A 230 -8.12 24.33 -3.86
N LEU A 231 -8.96 23.28 -3.96
CA LEU A 231 -10.13 23.25 -4.85
C LEU A 231 -11.46 23.18 -4.08
N GLY A 232 -11.44 22.96 -2.76
CA GLY A 232 -12.62 22.85 -1.90
C GLY A 232 -12.99 24.12 -1.12
N GLY A 233 -12.52 25.29 -1.57
CA GLY A 233 -12.90 26.61 -1.04
C GLY A 233 -14.13 27.19 -1.73
#